data_AF-W1N2I6-F1
#
_entry.id   AF-W1N2I6-F1
#
_cell.length_a   1.000
_cell.length_b   1.000
_cell.length_c   1.000
_cell.angle_alpha   90.00
_cell.angle_beta   90.00
_cell.angle_gamma   90.00
#
_symmetry.space_group_name_H-M   'P 1'
#
loop_
_entity.id
_entity.type
_entity.pdbx_description
1 polymer ?
#
loop_
_entity_poly.entity_id
_entity_poly.type
_entity_poly.pdbx_seq_one_letter_code
_entity_poly.pdbx_strand_id
1 'polypeptide(L)'
;MLTIASVMALSAMQSALVDERLAGNLVAMARAQMAAEEGAAERLVVGPERSDAPDCEVVEQALEEGDGPLVESSQVIIGELPLVGYYSGSCWWQGGVGQWVLGWVGNGDRLVARHLILLLPEPEPAMASSTTTPSSSSPSMVWLDGGAGH
;
A
#
# COMPACT_ATOMS: atom_id res chain seq x y z
N MET A 1 -23.57 10.57 45.70
CA MET A 1 -23.94 10.98 44.32
C MET A 1 -22.81 11.63 43.53
N LEU A 2 -21.79 12.25 44.16
CA LEU A 2 -20.63 12.82 43.46
C LEU A 2 -19.74 11.79 42.72
N THR A 3 -19.74 10.53 43.16
CA THR A 3 -18.87 9.47 42.60
C THR A 3 -19.30 8.98 41.21
N ILE A 4 -20.58 9.12 40.85
CA ILE A 4 -21.10 8.66 39.56
C ILE A 4 -20.75 9.66 38.44
N ALA A 5 -20.75 10.96 38.74
CA ALA A 5 -20.37 12.01 37.78
C ALA A 5 -18.88 11.93 37.38
N SER A 6 -18.00 11.55 38.31
CA SER A 6 -16.57 11.37 38.03
C SER A 6 -16.28 10.20 37.09
N VAL A 7 -17.07 9.12 37.11
CA VAL A 7 -16.87 7.97 36.21
C VAL A 7 -17.30 8.31 34.78
N MET A 8 -18.41 9.04 34.60
CA MET A 8 -18.86 9.46 33.27
C MET A 8 -17.89 10.45 32.59
N ALA A 9 -17.26 11.34 33.37
CA ALA A 9 -16.26 12.26 32.85
C ALA A 9 -15.00 11.55 32.33
N LEU A 10 -14.57 10.47 32.99
CA LEU A 10 -13.41 9.67 32.56
C LEU A 10 -13.69 8.87 31.29
N SER A 11 -14.90 8.31 31.14
CA SER A 11 -15.30 7.60 29.92
C SER A 11 -15.38 8.51 28.69
N ALA A 12 -15.81 9.77 28.87
CA ALA A 12 -15.86 10.75 27.77
C ALA A 12 -14.47 11.12 27.25
N MET A 13 -13.48 11.26 28.15
CA MET A 13 -12.10 11.58 27.75
C MET A 13 -11.40 10.41 27.04
N GLN A 14 -11.69 9.17 27.44
CA GLN A 14 -11.15 7.99 26.76
C GLN A 14 -11.68 7.87 25.33
N SER A 15 -12.96 8.21 25.09
CA SER A 15 -13.53 8.20 23.74
C SER A 15 -12.87 9.21 22.81
N ALA A 16 -12.62 10.44 23.28
CA ALA A 16 -11.98 11.49 22.47
C ALA A 16 -10.54 11.13 22.05
N LEU A 17 -9.77 10.51 22.95
CA LEU A 17 -8.40 10.06 22.67
C LEU A 17 -8.36 8.91 21.65
N VAL A 18 -9.41 8.08 21.59
CA VAL A 18 -9.52 7.02 20.59
C VAL A 18 -9.84 7.60 19.22
N ASP A 19 -10.76 8.57 19.15
CA ASP A 19 -11.15 9.22 17.88
C ASP A 19 -9.99 10.00 17.25
N GLU A 20 -9.20 10.72 18.05
CA GLU A 20 -8.02 11.44 17.54
C GLU A 20 -6.95 10.50 16.97
N ARG A 21 -6.71 9.35 17.63
CA ARG A 21 -5.75 8.35 17.13
C ARG A 21 -6.25 7.70 15.84
N LEU A 22 -7.54 7.41 15.78
CA LEU A 22 -8.16 6.82 14.59
C LEU A 22 -8.10 7.79 13.41
N ALA A 23 -8.44 9.06 13.63
CA ALA A 23 -8.32 10.10 12.61
C ALA A 23 -6.87 10.27 12.14
N GLY A 24 -5.90 10.26 13.05
CA GLY A 24 -4.48 10.32 12.71
C GLY A 24 -4.01 9.16 11.84
N ASN A 25 -4.43 7.94 12.17
CA ASN A 25 -4.10 6.74 11.40
C ASN A 25 -4.69 6.77 9.98
N LEU A 26 -5.95 7.21 9.84
CA LEU A 26 -6.60 7.34 8.54
C LEU A 26 -5.89 8.36 7.64
N VAL A 27 -5.49 9.51 8.20
CA VAL A 27 -4.72 10.53 7.47
C VAL A 27 -3.36 9.98 7.04
N ALA A 28 -2.67 9.22 7.90
CA ALA A 28 -1.39 8.61 7.54
C ALA A 28 -1.56 7.57 6.42
N MET A 29 -2.61 6.75 6.47
CA MET A 29 -2.90 5.77 5.43
C MET A 29 -3.24 6.42 4.08
N ALA A 30 -4.08 7.47 4.10
CA ALA A 30 -4.41 8.22 2.88
C ALA A 30 -3.16 8.86 2.24
N ARG A 31 -2.23 9.35 3.06
CA ARG A 31 -0.95 9.90 2.57
C ARG A 31 -0.03 8.83 2.00
N ALA A 32 0.05 7.67 2.63
CA ALA A 32 0.78 6.53 2.09
C ALA A 32 0.20 6.09 0.74
N GLN A 33 -1.13 6.05 0.62
CA GLN A 33 -1.82 5.73 -0.63
C GLN A 33 -1.50 6.75 -1.73
N MET A 34 -1.64 8.05 -1.46
CA MET A 34 -1.30 9.09 -2.46
C MET A 34 0.15 8.99 -2.92
N ALA A 35 1.09 8.73 -2.01
CA ALA A 35 2.49 8.55 -2.37
C ALA A 35 2.72 7.31 -3.25
N ALA A 36 2.01 6.21 -2.98
CA ALA A 36 2.06 5.03 -3.81
C ALA A 36 1.47 5.29 -5.21
N GLU A 37 0.35 6.02 -5.29
CA GLU A 37 -0.29 6.39 -6.56
C GLU A 37 0.61 7.29 -7.41
N GLU A 38 1.31 8.25 -6.79
CA GLU A 38 2.29 9.09 -7.45
C GLU A 38 3.45 8.26 -8.03
N GLY A 39 4.05 7.39 -7.21
CA GLY A 39 5.11 6.50 -7.69
C GLY A 39 4.61 5.52 -8.78
N ALA A 40 3.39 5.03 -8.68
CA ALA A 40 2.79 4.17 -9.70
C ALA A 40 2.61 4.92 -11.03
N ALA A 41 2.16 6.18 -10.99
CA ALA A 41 2.04 7.01 -12.17
C ALA A 41 3.39 7.23 -12.87
N GLU A 42 4.46 7.45 -12.10
CA GLU A 42 5.82 7.55 -12.66
C GLU A 42 6.29 6.24 -13.30
N ARG A 43 6.03 5.10 -12.65
CA ARG A 43 6.47 3.78 -13.14
C ARG A 43 5.76 3.36 -14.42
N LEU A 44 4.51 3.77 -14.62
CA LEU A 44 3.78 3.57 -15.87
C LEU A 44 4.45 4.27 -17.07
N VAL A 45 5.19 5.37 -16.84
CA VAL A 45 5.90 6.10 -17.91
C VAL A 45 7.26 5.44 -18.22
N VAL A 46 7.97 4.97 -17.20
CA VAL A 46 9.34 4.42 -17.34
C VAL A 46 9.33 2.98 -17.85
N GLY A 47 8.27 2.21 -17.56
CA GLY A 47 8.16 0.81 -17.94
C GLY A 47 9.02 -0.13 -17.07
N PRO A 48 8.80 -1.45 -17.18
CA PRO A 48 9.48 -2.43 -16.33
C PRO A 48 10.93 -2.66 -16.77
N GLU A 49 11.87 -2.59 -15.82
CA GLU A 49 13.26 -3.02 -16.03
C GLU A 49 13.42 -4.49 -15.63
N ARG A 50 14.15 -5.25 -16.45
CA ARG A 50 14.20 -6.72 -16.41
C ARG A 50 15.33 -7.30 -15.54
N SER A 51 16.24 -6.48 -15.01
CA SER A 51 17.40 -7.00 -14.29
C SER A 51 17.00 -7.63 -12.96
N ASP A 52 17.32 -8.93 -12.81
CA ASP A 52 17.33 -9.72 -11.56
C ASP A 52 16.19 -9.46 -10.57
N ALA A 53 15.00 -9.18 -11.08
CA ALA A 53 13.85 -8.83 -10.25
C ALA A 53 13.35 -10.07 -9.47
N PRO A 54 13.12 -9.96 -8.15
CA PRO A 54 12.55 -11.05 -7.36
C PRO A 54 11.09 -11.31 -7.76
N ASP A 55 10.55 -12.48 -7.43
CA ASP A 55 9.13 -12.77 -7.61
C ASP A 55 8.26 -11.80 -6.78
N CYS A 56 7.14 -11.32 -7.33
CA CYS A 56 6.29 -10.35 -6.64
C CYS A 56 5.72 -10.92 -5.33
N GLU A 57 5.52 -12.24 -5.23
CA GLU A 57 5.11 -12.89 -3.97
C GLU A 57 6.18 -12.75 -2.87
N VAL A 58 7.47 -12.83 -3.24
CA VAL A 58 8.57 -12.61 -2.30
C VAL A 58 8.63 -11.16 -1.86
N VAL A 59 8.33 -10.23 -2.77
CA VAL A 59 8.22 -8.80 -2.47
C VAL A 59 7.09 -8.52 -1.48
N GLU A 60 5.89 -9.05 -1.73
CA GLU A 60 4.75 -8.92 -0.81
C GLU A 60 5.11 -9.45 0.58
N GLN A 61 5.67 -10.65 0.66
CA GLN A 61 6.02 -11.27 1.93
C GLN A 61 7.08 -10.47 2.71
N ALA A 62 8.16 -10.04 2.05
CA ALA A 62 9.19 -9.22 2.68
C ALA A 62 8.61 -7.90 3.24
N LEU A 63 7.67 -7.31 2.51
CA LEU A 63 6.96 -6.12 2.95
C LEU A 63 6.05 -6.41 4.15
N GLU A 64 5.34 -7.52 4.18
CA GLU A 64 4.52 -7.91 5.34
C GLU A 64 5.37 -8.07 6.60
N GLU A 65 6.51 -8.76 6.49
CA GLU A 65 7.46 -9.04 7.59
C GLU A 65 8.17 -7.77 8.10
N GLY A 66 8.09 -6.66 7.36
CA GLY A 66 8.66 -5.38 7.76
C GLY A 66 10.16 -5.25 7.46
N ASP A 67 10.75 -6.23 6.78
CA ASP A 67 12.09 -6.16 6.22
C ASP A 67 12.05 -5.31 4.94
N GLY A 68 12.09 -3.98 5.11
CA GLY A 68 12.40 -3.05 4.02
C GLY A 68 13.86 -2.62 4.07
N PRO A 69 14.54 -2.33 2.92
CA PRO A 69 14.07 -2.33 1.54
C PRO A 69 14.61 -3.53 0.73
N LEU A 70 13.79 -4.02 -0.19
CA LEU A 70 14.24 -4.89 -1.28
C LEU A 70 15.33 -4.15 -2.07
N VAL A 71 16.40 -4.89 -2.38
CA VAL A 71 17.79 -4.47 -2.66
C VAL A 71 17.99 -3.41 -3.77
N GLU A 72 16.95 -2.96 -4.47
CA GLU A 72 17.01 -1.97 -5.56
C GLU A 72 15.89 -0.91 -5.52
N SER A 73 15.36 -0.57 -4.34
CA SER A 73 14.27 0.42 -4.29
C SER A 73 14.77 1.86 -4.44
N SER A 74 14.21 2.61 -5.41
CA SER A 74 14.37 4.08 -5.44
C SER A 74 13.49 4.73 -4.36
N GLN A 75 14.08 5.57 -3.52
CA GLN A 75 13.34 6.32 -2.49
C GLN A 75 13.07 7.75 -2.98
N VAL A 76 11.81 8.15 -2.97
CA VAL A 76 11.40 9.53 -3.28
C VAL A 76 10.66 10.11 -2.08
N ILE A 77 11.02 11.32 -1.67
CA ILE A 77 10.44 12.05 -0.55
C ILE A 77 9.60 13.20 -1.10
N ILE A 78 8.31 13.23 -0.74
CA ILE A 78 7.31 14.18 -1.24
C ILE A 78 7.05 15.31 -0.21
N GLY A 79 7.49 15.15 1.04
CA GLY A 79 7.31 16.17 2.08
C GLY A 79 8.30 16.09 3.26
N GLU A 80 8.41 17.20 4.00
CA GLU A 80 9.40 17.35 5.08
C GLU A 80 8.93 16.77 6.43
N LEU A 81 7.69 17.02 6.86
CA LEU A 81 7.09 16.47 8.10
C LEU A 81 5.55 16.36 8.00
N PRO A 82 4.94 15.20 8.33
CA PRO A 82 5.59 13.89 8.46
C PRO A 82 6.33 13.53 7.16
N LEU A 83 7.35 12.68 7.28
CA LEU A 83 8.11 12.21 6.12
C LEU A 83 7.17 11.33 5.29
N VAL A 84 6.85 11.76 4.07
CA VAL A 84 6.01 11.00 3.14
C VAL A 84 6.85 10.71 1.91
N GLY A 85 6.76 9.48 1.41
CA GLY A 85 7.50 9.09 0.23
C GLY A 85 7.02 7.76 -0.33
N TYR A 86 7.72 7.27 -1.34
CA TYR A 86 7.50 5.93 -1.86
C TYR A 86 8.83 5.23 -2.17
N TYR A 87 8.76 3.90 -2.18
CA TYR A 87 9.75 3.00 -2.74
C TYR A 87 9.17 2.37 -4.00
N SER A 88 9.99 2.10 -5.01
CA SER A 88 9.54 1.34 -6.19
C SER A 88 10.60 0.40 -6.72
N GLY A 89 10.15 -0.66 -7.40
CA GLY A 89 11.03 -1.61 -8.04
C GLY A 89 10.32 -2.45 -9.11
N SER A 90 11.05 -3.38 -9.71
CA SER A 90 10.51 -4.42 -10.58
C SER A 90 10.31 -5.71 -9.78
N CYS A 91 9.38 -6.55 -10.22
CA CYS A 91 9.22 -7.92 -9.73
C CYS A 91 8.75 -8.86 -10.84
N TRP A 92 8.97 -10.16 -10.69
CA TRP A 92 8.52 -11.16 -11.65
C TRP A 92 7.13 -11.69 -11.29
N TRP A 93 6.24 -11.79 -12.26
CA TRP A 93 4.88 -12.29 -12.08
C TRP A 93 4.40 -13.08 -13.30
N GLN A 94 4.08 -14.36 -13.10
CA GLN A 94 3.44 -15.24 -14.09
C GLN A 94 4.04 -15.17 -15.52
N GLY A 95 5.38 -15.06 -15.63
CA GLY A 95 6.06 -15.02 -16.93
C GLY A 95 6.27 -13.63 -17.53
N GLY A 96 5.88 -12.57 -16.81
CA GLY A 96 6.13 -11.18 -17.18
C GLY A 96 6.84 -10.40 -16.07
N VAL A 97 7.43 -9.26 -16.44
CA VAL A 97 7.98 -8.30 -15.47
C VAL A 97 6.86 -7.36 -15.04
N GLY A 98 6.49 -7.41 -13.76
CA GLY A 98 5.66 -6.42 -13.10
C GLY A 98 6.50 -5.35 -12.39
N GLN A 99 5.82 -4.38 -11.80
CA GLN A 99 6.43 -3.37 -10.96
C GLN A 99 5.67 -3.29 -9.64
N TRP A 100 6.34 -2.84 -8.59
CA TRP A 100 5.72 -2.60 -7.29
C TRP A 100 6.07 -1.19 -6.82
N VAL A 101 5.14 -0.58 -6.09
CA VAL A 101 5.31 0.74 -5.47
C VAL A 101 4.77 0.69 -4.05
N LEU A 102 5.60 1.01 -3.08
CA LEU A 102 5.24 1.10 -1.67
C LEU A 102 5.29 2.56 -1.23
N GLY A 103 4.12 3.19 -1.12
CA GLY A 103 3.99 4.47 -0.45
C GLY A 103 4.10 4.31 1.06
N TRP A 104 4.75 5.26 1.72
CA TRP A 104 5.02 5.21 3.15
C TRP A 104 4.88 6.59 3.79
N VAL A 105 4.52 6.57 5.07
CA VAL A 105 4.52 7.74 5.95
C VAL A 105 5.30 7.40 7.19
N GLY A 106 6.29 8.22 7.53
CA GLY A 106 7.10 8.11 8.73
C GLY A 106 7.08 9.40 9.54
N ASN A 107 7.47 9.30 10.81
CA ASN A 107 7.61 10.46 11.69
C ASN A 107 9.07 10.71 12.13
N GLY A 108 10.04 10.27 11.32
CA GLY A 108 11.48 10.31 11.62
C GLY A 108 12.03 8.95 12.01
N ASP A 109 11.50 8.36 13.08
CA ASP A 109 12.07 7.13 13.69
C ASP A 109 11.26 5.86 13.41
N ARG A 110 10.01 6.00 12.94
CA ARG A 110 9.12 4.87 12.66
C ARG A 110 8.25 5.11 11.44
N LEU A 111 7.94 4.02 10.74
CA LEU A 111 6.85 3.96 9.78
C LEU A 111 5.53 4.00 10.54
N VAL A 112 4.65 4.91 10.11
CA VAL A 112 3.31 5.14 10.66
C VAL A 112 2.25 4.49 9.77
N ALA A 113 2.46 4.51 8.46
CA ALA A 113 1.58 3.86 7.49
C ALA A 113 2.36 3.44 6.24
N ARG A 114 1.83 2.42 5.55
CA ARG A 114 2.34 1.92 4.26
C ARG A 114 1.19 1.51 3.36
N HIS A 115 1.37 1.64 2.05
CA HIS A 115 0.40 1.22 1.04
C HIS A 115 1.14 0.67 -0.18
N LEU A 116 0.82 -0.56 -0.58
CA LEU A 116 1.45 -1.25 -1.70
C LEU A 116 0.53 -1.25 -2.92
N ILE A 117 1.09 -0.90 -4.07
CA ILE A 117 0.48 -1.03 -5.39
C ILE A 117 1.34 -1.97 -6.23
N LEU A 118 0.70 -2.91 -6.90
CA LEU A 118 1.33 -3.81 -7.86
C LEU A 118 0.82 -3.51 -9.27
N LEU A 119 1.75 -3.24 -10.17
CA LEU A 119 1.52 -3.02 -11.58
C LEU A 119 1.93 -4.29 -12.32
N LEU A 120 0.98 -5.20 -12.48
CA LEU A 120 1.23 -6.49 -13.09
C LEU A 120 0.90 -6.43 -14.60
N PRO A 121 1.70 -7.07 -15.46
CA PRO A 121 1.36 -7.21 -16.86
C PRO A 121 0.05 -8.01 -16.98
N GLU A 122 -0.80 -7.60 -17.93
CA GLU A 122 -1.99 -8.39 -18.25
C GLU A 122 -1.53 -9.79 -18.70
N PRO A 123 -2.08 -10.88 -18.13
CA PRO A 123 -1.72 -12.22 -18.56
C PRO A 123 -2.05 -12.33 -20.04
N GLU A 124 -1.02 -12.57 -20.86
CA GLU A 124 -1.21 -12.74 -22.29
C GLU A 124 -2.27 -13.85 -22.47
N PRO A 125 -3.40 -13.57 -23.14
CA PRO A 125 -4.48 -14.54 -23.22
C PRO A 125 -3.93 -15.78 -23.90
N ALA A 126 -3.71 -16.84 -23.12
CA ALA A 126 -3.16 -18.11 -23.58
C ALA A 126 -3.97 -18.50 -24.81
N MET A 127 -3.37 -18.37 -26.01
CA MET A 127 -4.06 -18.31 -27.30
C MET A 127 -5.26 -19.26 -27.33
N ALA A 128 -6.41 -18.74 -26.89
CA ALA A 128 -7.62 -19.51 -26.80
C ALA A 128 -8.07 -19.60 -28.24
N SER A 129 -7.92 -20.80 -28.82
CA SER A 129 -8.41 -21.11 -30.15
C SER A 129 -9.80 -20.49 -30.31
N SER A 130 -9.88 -19.52 -31.22
CA SER A 130 -11.03 -18.69 -31.49
C SER A 130 -12.34 -19.47 -31.43
N THR A 131 -13.17 -19.24 -30.41
CA THR A 131 -14.61 -19.49 -30.50
C THR A 131 -15.33 -18.36 -29.78
N THR A 132 -16.00 -17.56 -30.59
CA THR A 132 -16.67 -16.29 -30.35
C THR A 132 -17.82 -16.37 -29.34
N THR A 133 -17.85 -15.52 -28.31
CA THR A 133 -19.10 -14.88 -27.82
C THR A 133 -18.79 -13.66 -26.93
N PRO A 134 -19.35 -12.47 -27.19
CA PRO A 134 -19.18 -11.32 -26.29
C PRO A 134 -20.27 -11.33 -25.21
N SER A 135 -19.89 -11.45 -23.94
CA SER A 135 -20.76 -11.10 -22.81
C SER A 135 -20.09 -10.04 -21.95
N SER A 136 -20.71 -8.86 -21.96
CA SER A 136 -20.49 -7.73 -21.06
C SER A 136 -20.38 -8.17 -19.60
N SER A 137 -19.23 -7.94 -18.96
CA SER A 137 -19.10 -8.04 -17.50
C SER A 137 -18.28 -6.86 -16.96
N SER A 138 -18.92 -6.09 -16.09
CA SER A 138 -18.38 -4.95 -15.35
C SER A 138 -17.15 -5.33 -14.50
N PRO A 139 -16.19 -4.42 -14.29
CA PRO A 139 -15.04 -4.68 -13.41
C PRO A 139 -15.50 -4.75 -11.95
N SER A 140 -15.21 -5.87 -11.29
CA SER A 140 -15.38 -6.05 -9.85
C SER A 140 -14.11 -5.60 -9.14
N MET A 141 -14.22 -4.52 -8.37
CA MET A 141 -13.20 -4.00 -7.47
C MET A 141 -13.15 -4.87 -6.21
N VAL A 142 -12.01 -5.50 -5.95
CA VAL A 142 -11.77 -6.31 -4.73
C VAL A 142 -11.02 -5.45 -3.71
N TRP A 143 -11.64 -5.26 -2.55
CA TRP A 143 -11.03 -4.62 -1.38
C TRP A 143 -10.41 -5.68 -0.48
N LEU A 144 -9.12 -5.57 -0.18
CA LEU A 144 -8.44 -6.33 0.87
C LEU A 144 -8.32 -5.44 2.10
N ASP A 145 -9.05 -5.81 3.15
CA ASP A 145 -9.07 -5.10 4.43
C ASP A 145 -7.90 -5.62 5.29
N GLY A 146 -6.90 -4.75 5.52
CA GLY A 146 -5.70 -5.06 6.30
C GLY A 146 -5.98 -5.01 7.80
N GLY A 147 -6.37 -6.14 8.38
CA GLY A 147 -6.54 -6.31 9.83
C GLY A 147 -5.20 -6.20 10.56
N ALA A 148 -5.11 -5.26 11.51
CA ALA A 148 -3.97 -5.14 12.42
C ALA A 148 -3.95 -6.32 13.42
N GLY A 149 -2.94 -7.18 13.29
CA GLY A 149 -2.60 -8.23 14.25
C GLY A 149 -1.81 -7.67 15.44
N HIS A 150 -2.14 -8.17 16.63
CA HIS A 150 -1.59 -7.83 17.94
C HIS A 150 -0.12 -8.19 18.16
#